data_AF-A0A1Y4U7Z2-F1
#
_entry.id   AF-A0A1Y4U7Z2-F1
#
_cell.length_a   1.000
_cell.length_b   1.000
_cell.length_c   1.000
_cell.angle_alpha   90.00
_cell.angle_beta   90.00
_cell.angle_gamma   90.00
#
_symmetry.space_group_name_H-M   'P 1'
#
loop_
_entity.id
_entity.type
_entity.pdbx_description
1 polymer ?
#
loop_
_entity_poly.entity_id
_entity_poly.type
_entity_poly.pdbx_seq_one_letter_code
_entity_poly.pdbx_strand_id
1 'polypeptide(L)'
;MPDYQHDKIMKKYLIPLFILLVAGCGRQSSKQKIATQPTETTESIEKPNTQESDQVILQDSTSGTAEMKSLNDIRFGNWTEKDWFDNDYFRTLRTYIDACYQGEIKDEVLEPYRFALKGKFAIFNAEPFIGGGMFIYFVFLDAPNKIFNAWIYSCVTEENTVVDYQVRAVDISEEVDISEEEAELTKEGILSIIKEHPENKLW
;
A
#
# COMPACT_ATOMS: atom_id res chain seq x y z
N MET A 1 47.75 21.37 -2.66
CA MET A 1 48.01 20.39 -3.73
C MET A 1 49.04 19.41 -3.21
N PRO A 2 48.56 18.20 -2.89
CA PRO A 2 48.83 17.07 -3.77
C PRO A 2 47.53 16.38 -4.21
N ASP A 3 47.74 15.32 -4.98
CA ASP A 3 47.04 14.98 -6.20
C ASP A 3 45.95 13.93 -6.03
N TYR A 4 45.04 13.95 -6.98
CA TYR A 4 43.83 13.17 -7.16
C TYR A 4 44.18 11.75 -7.62
N GLN A 5 43.56 10.70 -7.07
CA GLN A 5 42.98 9.59 -7.84
C GLN A 5 42.23 8.61 -6.93
N HIS A 6 40.92 8.55 -7.13
CA HIS A 6 40.02 7.52 -6.62
C HIS A 6 39.98 6.36 -7.62
N ASP A 7 40.51 5.20 -7.24
CA ASP A 7 40.18 3.93 -7.91
C ASP A 7 38.91 3.35 -7.27
N LYS A 8 37.75 3.67 -7.85
CA LYS A 8 36.48 3.00 -7.52
C LYS A 8 36.32 1.81 -8.45
N ILE A 9 36.60 0.62 -7.92
CA ILE A 9 36.34 -0.66 -8.58
C ILE A 9 34.83 -0.79 -8.83
N MET A 10 34.43 -0.65 -10.10
CA MET A 10 33.06 -0.90 -10.58
C MET A 10 32.70 -2.37 -10.37
N LYS A 11 31.73 -2.65 -9.49
CA LYS A 11 30.92 -3.87 -9.58
C LYS A 11 29.62 -3.52 -10.32
N LYS A 12 29.58 -3.84 -11.62
CA LYS A 12 28.36 -3.82 -12.42
C LYS A 12 27.45 -4.95 -11.95
N TYR A 13 26.34 -4.61 -11.31
CA TYR A 13 25.20 -5.52 -11.15
C TYR A 13 24.06 -5.00 -12.02
N LEU A 14 23.97 -5.55 -13.24
CA LEU A 14 22.80 -5.43 -14.09
C LEU A 14 21.69 -6.31 -13.49
N ILE A 15 20.64 -5.71 -12.95
CA ILE A 15 19.41 -6.43 -12.59
C ILE A 15 18.38 -6.14 -13.67
N PRO A 16 18.01 -7.12 -14.52
CA PRO A 16 16.92 -6.95 -15.48
C PRO A 16 15.57 -7.17 -14.81
N LEU A 17 14.68 -6.19 -14.93
CA LEU A 17 13.25 -6.31 -14.62
C LEU A 17 12.60 -7.28 -15.63
N PHE A 18 12.00 -8.38 -15.17
CA PHE A 18 11.12 -9.19 -16.02
C PHE A 18 9.95 -9.84 -15.25
N ILE A 19 8.76 -9.28 -15.49
CA ILE A 19 7.44 -9.89 -15.75
C ILE A 19 7.08 -11.17 -14.96
N LEU A 20 6.20 -11.03 -13.97
CA LEU A 20 5.42 -12.13 -13.38
C LEU A 20 4.33 -12.59 -14.36
N LEU A 21 4.61 -13.68 -15.08
CA LEU A 21 3.62 -14.46 -15.83
C LEU A 21 2.70 -15.21 -14.85
N VAL A 22 1.40 -14.90 -14.92
CA VAL A 22 0.35 -15.64 -14.24
C VAL A 22 0.20 -17.00 -14.92
N ALA A 23 0.75 -18.06 -14.31
CA ALA A 23 0.44 -19.43 -14.66
C ALA A 23 -0.61 -19.97 -13.69
N GLY A 24 -1.88 -19.71 -13.99
CA GLY A 24 -2.99 -20.48 -13.44
C GLY A 24 -3.13 -21.79 -14.22
N CYS A 25 -3.06 -22.94 -13.54
CA CYS A 25 -3.72 -24.19 -13.91
C CYS A 25 -3.75 -25.18 -12.72
N GLY A 26 -4.95 -25.35 -12.17
CA GLY A 26 -5.53 -26.66 -11.83
C GLY A 26 -5.05 -27.41 -10.58
N ARG A 27 -5.83 -27.30 -9.49
CA ARG A 27 -6.12 -28.47 -8.65
C ARG A 27 -7.61 -28.74 -8.65
N GLN A 28 -8.01 -29.76 -9.42
CA GLN A 28 -9.30 -30.42 -9.30
C GLN A 28 -9.42 -31.02 -7.90
N SER A 29 -10.39 -30.57 -7.09
CA SER A 29 -10.95 -31.44 -6.06
C SER A 29 -12.19 -32.10 -6.66
N SER A 30 -12.05 -33.38 -6.99
CA SER A 30 -13.17 -34.22 -7.42
C SER A 30 -14.09 -34.40 -6.21
N LYS A 31 -15.33 -33.92 -6.33
CA LYS A 31 -16.42 -34.36 -5.46
C LYS A 31 -16.86 -35.74 -5.92
N GLN A 32 -16.74 -36.76 -5.08
CA GLN A 32 -17.58 -37.94 -5.19
C GLN A 32 -18.10 -38.38 -3.83
N LYS A 33 -19.37 -38.81 -3.86
CA LYS A 33 -20.34 -38.83 -2.79
C LYS A 33 -20.72 -40.29 -2.48
N ILE A 34 -20.73 -40.63 -1.19
CA ILE A 34 -21.52 -41.65 -0.47
C ILE A 34 -21.36 -43.15 -0.85
N ALA A 35 -21.07 -43.98 0.16
CA ALA A 35 -21.82 -45.20 0.46
C ALA A 35 -21.57 -45.69 1.92
N THR A 36 -22.63 -46.21 2.52
CA THR A 36 -22.84 -46.55 3.94
C THR A 36 -22.64 -48.05 4.20
N GLN A 37 -21.83 -48.41 5.24
CA GLN A 37 -21.85 -49.57 6.20
C GLN A 37 -22.25 -51.02 5.75
N PRO A 38 -22.08 -52.09 6.59
CA PRO A 38 -21.29 -52.27 7.83
C PRO A 38 -20.49 -53.62 7.93
N THR A 39 -19.82 -53.79 9.09
CA THR A 39 -19.74 -55.00 9.96
C THR A 39 -18.42 -55.80 10.10
N GLU A 40 -18.05 -55.98 11.38
CA GLU A 40 -17.33 -57.07 12.10
C GLU A 40 -15.78 -57.11 12.22
N THR A 41 -15.34 -56.90 13.48
CA THR A 41 -14.43 -57.70 14.36
C THR A 41 -13.27 -58.47 13.69
N THR A 42 -11.99 -58.45 14.12
CA THR A 42 -11.43 -58.68 15.47
C THR A 42 -9.90 -58.47 15.44
N GLU A 43 -9.31 -58.20 16.61
CA GLU A 43 -7.95 -58.60 17.06
C GLU A 43 -6.67 -57.90 16.55
N SER A 44 -6.21 -56.96 17.39
CA SER A 44 -4.97 -57.04 18.19
C SER A 44 -3.59 -56.57 17.65
N ILE A 45 -2.91 -55.91 18.59
CA ILE A 45 -1.45 -55.75 18.80
C ILE A 45 -0.82 -54.38 18.44
N GLU A 46 -0.22 -53.83 19.50
CA GLU A 46 0.88 -52.83 19.61
C GLU A 46 0.62 -51.34 19.40
N LYS A 47 0.72 -50.63 20.53
CA LYS A 47 0.92 -49.18 20.63
C LYS A 47 2.26 -48.78 20.02
N PRO A 48 2.31 -47.76 19.15
CA PRO A 48 3.45 -46.86 19.12
C PRO A 48 3.14 -45.66 20.03
N ASN A 49 4.12 -45.36 20.86
CA ASN A 49 4.20 -44.22 21.76
C ASN A 49 4.22 -42.92 20.94
N THR A 50 3.07 -42.28 20.75
CA THR A 50 2.99 -40.97 20.10
C THR A 50 2.87 -39.91 21.17
N GLN A 51 3.99 -39.23 21.38
CA GLN A 51 4.13 -37.99 22.11
C GLN A 51 3.04 -37.00 21.63
N GLU A 52 2.06 -36.69 22.49
CA GLU A 52 1.12 -35.59 22.26
C GLU A 52 1.95 -34.31 22.16
N SER A 53 2.21 -33.86 20.93
CA SER A 53 2.46 -32.44 20.74
C SER A 53 1.12 -31.76 20.96
N ASP A 54 0.96 -31.08 22.08
CA ASP A 54 -0.04 -30.03 22.23
C ASP A 54 0.27 -28.94 21.19
N GLN A 55 -0.06 -29.20 19.93
CA GLN A 55 -0.25 -28.17 18.94
C GLN A 55 -1.49 -27.42 19.41
N VAL A 56 -1.26 -26.26 20.03
CA VAL A 56 -2.26 -25.22 20.16
C VAL A 56 -2.76 -24.93 18.75
N ILE A 57 -3.87 -25.56 18.38
CA ILE A 57 -4.61 -25.20 17.18
C ILE A 57 -5.16 -23.82 17.50
N LEU A 58 -4.47 -22.79 17.02
CA LEU A 58 -5.02 -21.45 16.93
C LEU A 58 -6.27 -21.58 16.06
N GLN A 59 -7.43 -21.67 16.70
CA GLN A 59 -8.68 -21.64 15.98
C GLN A 59 -8.74 -20.29 15.27
N ASP A 60 -8.69 -20.36 13.93
CA ASP A 60 -8.97 -19.22 13.08
C ASP A 60 -10.39 -18.74 13.41
N SER A 61 -10.46 -17.53 13.98
CA SER A 61 -11.70 -16.94 14.49
C SER A 61 -12.69 -16.58 13.36
N THR A 62 -12.36 -16.91 12.11
CA THR A 62 -13.17 -16.68 10.91
C THR A 62 -14.19 -17.79 10.60
N SER A 63 -14.30 -18.83 11.44
CA SER A 63 -15.23 -19.96 11.23
C SER A 63 -16.72 -19.67 11.55
N GLY A 64 -17.15 -18.41 11.41
CA GLY A 64 -18.54 -17.96 11.56
C GLY A 64 -19.16 -17.51 10.23
N THR A 65 -20.29 -18.09 9.87
CA THR A 65 -21.00 -17.99 8.57
C THR A 65 -21.70 -16.65 8.30
N ALA A 66 -20.93 -15.58 8.14
CA ALA A 66 -21.26 -14.41 7.32
C ALA A 66 -19.99 -14.04 6.55
N GLU A 67 -20.06 -13.66 5.27
CA GLU A 67 -18.89 -13.11 4.57
C GLU A 67 -18.41 -11.87 5.32
N MET A 68 -17.46 -12.05 6.22
CA MET A 68 -16.95 -11.01 7.08
C MET A 68 -16.09 -10.12 6.19
N LYS A 69 -16.66 -9.00 5.75
CA LYS A 69 -15.95 -8.03 4.90
C LYS A 69 -14.67 -7.61 5.62
N SER A 70 -13.54 -7.67 4.92
CA SER A 70 -12.32 -7.07 5.43
C SER A 70 -12.50 -5.56 5.57
N LEU A 71 -11.70 -4.91 6.41
CA LEU A 71 -11.74 -3.45 6.52
C LEU A 71 -11.45 -2.76 5.17
N ASN A 72 -10.69 -3.40 4.30
CA ASN A 72 -10.44 -2.88 2.95
C ASN A 72 -11.64 -3.13 2.03
N ASP A 73 -12.37 -4.24 2.16
CA ASP A 73 -13.63 -4.45 1.42
C ASP A 73 -14.68 -3.41 1.82
N ILE A 74 -14.71 -3.00 3.09
CA ILE A 74 -15.61 -1.95 3.58
C ILE A 74 -15.25 -0.59 2.93
N ARG A 75 -13.96 -0.27 2.85
CA ARG A 75 -13.49 1.04 2.35
C ARG A 75 -13.47 1.15 0.84
N PHE A 76 -13.06 0.07 0.17
CA PHE A 76 -12.67 0.07 -1.24
C PHE A 76 -13.43 -0.97 -2.08
N GLY A 77 -14.21 -1.87 -1.48
CA GLY A 77 -14.83 -2.99 -2.20
C GLY A 77 -15.82 -2.58 -3.29
N ASN A 78 -16.34 -1.36 -3.23
CA ASN A 78 -17.21 -0.78 -4.26
C ASN A 78 -16.51 0.26 -5.14
N TRP A 79 -15.20 0.47 -4.97
CA TRP A 79 -14.46 1.44 -5.76
C TRP A 79 -14.29 0.96 -7.19
N THR A 80 -14.52 1.89 -8.11
CA THR A 80 -14.17 1.78 -9.52
C THR A 80 -12.77 2.33 -9.75
N GLU A 81 -12.22 2.10 -10.94
CA GLU A 81 -10.96 2.71 -11.37
C GLU A 81 -10.95 4.24 -11.18
N LYS A 82 -12.08 4.91 -11.45
CA LYS A 82 -12.20 6.36 -11.28
C LYS A 82 -12.00 6.79 -9.82
N ASP A 83 -12.47 5.99 -8.87
CA ASP A 83 -12.36 6.32 -7.44
C ASP A 83 -10.89 6.25 -6.97
N TRP A 84 -10.07 5.40 -7.60
CA TRP A 84 -8.62 5.38 -7.33
C TRP A 84 -7.91 6.68 -7.75
N PHE A 85 -8.44 7.39 -8.74
CA PHE A 85 -7.87 8.65 -9.23
C PHE A 85 -8.52 9.91 -8.63
N ASP A 86 -9.72 9.79 -8.05
CA ASP A 86 -10.48 10.91 -7.52
C ASP A 86 -11.36 10.50 -6.32
N ASN A 87 -10.83 10.70 -5.11
CA ASN A 87 -11.46 10.29 -3.86
C ASN A 87 -11.26 11.29 -2.72
N ASP A 88 -11.94 11.03 -1.61
CA ASP A 88 -11.92 11.89 -0.43
C ASP A 88 -10.61 11.81 0.35
N TYR A 89 -9.79 10.75 0.19
CA TYR A 89 -8.45 10.73 0.78
C TYR A 89 -7.59 11.84 0.17
N PHE A 90 -7.65 12.02 -1.16
CA PHE A 90 -6.90 13.08 -1.84
C PHE A 90 -7.40 14.49 -1.46
N ARG A 91 -8.73 14.67 -1.32
CA ARG A 91 -9.32 15.93 -0.80
C ARG A 91 -8.88 16.22 0.64
N THR A 92 -8.81 15.18 1.46
CA THR A 92 -8.35 15.27 2.85
C THR A 92 -6.88 15.67 2.91
N LEU A 93 -6.03 15.08 2.06
CA LEU A 93 -4.62 15.46 1.94
C LEU A 93 -4.48 16.93 1.56
N ARG A 94 -5.20 17.39 0.52
CA ARG A 94 -5.19 18.78 0.08
C ARG A 94 -5.60 19.73 1.20
N THR A 95 -6.68 19.42 1.91
CA THR A 95 -7.19 20.22 3.04
C THR A 95 -6.16 20.30 4.17
N TYR A 96 -5.50 19.19 4.50
CA TYR A 96 -4.44 19.16 5.50
C TYR A 96 -3.24 20.03 5.10
N ILE A 97 -2.77 19.91 3.85
CA ILE A 97 -1.67 20.73 3.33
C ILE A 97 -2.04 22.23 3.35
N ASP A 98 -3.29 22.57 3.03
CA ASP A 98 -3.78 23.95 3.12
C ASP A 98 -3.77 24.48 4.55
N ALA A 99 -4.22 23.68 5.52
CA ALA A 99 -4.16 24.03 6.93
C ALA A 99 -2.72 24.23 7.42
N CYS A 100 -1.77 23.40 6.99
CA CYS A 100 -0.34 23.59 7.23
C CYS A 100 0.18 24.90 6.62
N TYR A 101 -0.19 25.19 5.36
CA TYR A 101 0.14 26.45 4.71
C TYR A 101 -0.43 27.67 5.44
N GLN A 102 -1.65 27.58 5.98
CA GLN A 102 -2.28 28.65 6.74
C GLN A 102 -1.70 28.79 8.16
N GLY A 103 -0.95 27.79 8.63
CA GLY A 103 -0.39 27.74 9.98
C GLY A 103 -1.38 27.28 11.04
N GLU A 104 -2.50 26.69 10.63
CA GLU A 104 -3.50 26.09 11.53
C GLU A 104 -3.02 24.75 12.09
N ILE A 105 -2.25 24.02 11.30
CA ILE A 105 -1.57 22.79 11.70
C ILE A 105 -0.06 23.02 11.59
N LYS A 106 0.68 22.63 12.65
CA LYS A 106 2.14 22.58 12.61
C LYS A 106 2.56 21.16 12.25
N ASP A 107 3.18 21.01 11.10
CA ASP A 107 3.75 19.75 10.62
C ASP A 107 5.23 19.97 10.33
N GLU A 108 6.09 19.31 11.09
CA GLU A 108 7.55 19.53 11.05
C GLU A 108 8.18 19.00 9.76
N VAL A 109 7.54 18.03 9.10
CA VAL A 109 7.99 17.49 7.82
C VAL A 109 7.69 18.49 6.69
N LEU A 110 6.52 19.13 6.72
CA LEU A 110 6.10 20.08 5.70
C LEU A 110 6.61 21.51 5.93
N GLU A 111 7.02 21.86 7.15
CA GLU A 111 7.49 23.21 7.51
C GLU A 111 8.65 23.71 6.63
N PRO A 112 9.71 22.92 6.35
CA PRO A 112 10.78 23.33 5.42
C PRO A 112 10.30 23.55 3.98
N TYR A 113 9.17 22.96 3.60
CA TYR A 113 8.58 23.00 2.26
C TYR A 113 7.38 23.96 2.17
N ARG A 114 7.22 24.87 3.13
CA ARG A 114 6.11 25.84 3.17
C ARG A 114 5.92 26.61 1.86
N PHE A 115 6.99 26.87 1.12
CA PHE A 115 6.96 27.53 -0.19
C PHE A 115 6.18 26.74 -1.25
N ALA A 116 6.16 25.41 -1.15
CA ALA A 116 5.51 24.52 -2.11
C ALA A 116 4.05 24.20 -1.75
N LEU A 117 3.65 24.36 -0.48
CA LEU A 117 2.33 23.92 0.00
C LEU A 117 1.15 24.64 -0.68
N LYS A 118 1.31 25.91 -1.08
CA LYS A 118 0.29 26.65 -1.85
C LYS A 118 0.18 26.17 -3.30
N GLY A 119 1.24 25.52 -3.79
CA GLY A 119 1.32 24.99 -5.14
C GLY A 119 0.48 23.72 -5.32
N LYS A 120 0.55 23.21 -6.53
CA LYS A 120 -0.07 21.93 -6.89
C LYS A 120 0.86 20.77 -6.58
N PHE A 121 0.27 19.62 -6.30
CA PHE A 121 0.98 18.36 -6.19
C PHE A 121 0.35 17.28 -7.09
N ALA A 122 1.14 16.26 -7.41
CA ALA A 122 0.69 15.07 -8.11
C ALA A 122 0.73 13.87 -7.14
N ILE A 123 -0.22 12.95 -7.32
CA ILE A 123 -0.18 11.65 -6.65
C ILE A 123 0.70 10.72 -7.50
N PHE A 124 1.74 10.15 -6.89
CA PHE A 124 2.64 9.20 -7.53
C PHE A 124 2.14 7.76 -7.40
N ASN A 125 1.65 7.41 -6.20
CA ASN A 125 1.04 6.11 -5.93
C ASN A 125 0.03 6.25 -4.77
N ALA A 126 -0.98 5.39 -4.76
CA ALA A 126 -1.97 5.33 -3.68
C ALA A 126 -2.43 3.89 -3.49
N GLU A 127 -2.36 3.38 -2.27
CA GLU A 127 -2.67 1.98 -1.97
C GLU A 127 -3.38 1.82 -0.61
N PRO A 128 -4.18 0.76 -0.41
CA PRO A 128 -4.71 0.42 0.90
C PRO A 128 -3.59 0.25 1.92
N PHE A 129 -3.77 0.82 3.10
CA PHE A 129 -2.79 0.71 4.18
C PHE A 129 -3.25 -0.24 5.27
N ILE A 130 -2.33 -1.05 5.80
CA ILE A 130 -2.61 -2.00 6.89
C ILE A 130 -3.06 -1.28 8.18
N GLY A 131 -2.59 -0.05 8.41
CA GLY A 131 -3.08 0.81 9.50
C GLY A 131 -4.53 1.29 9.32
N GLY A 132 -5.14 0.97 8.18
CA GLY A 132 -6.49 1.36 7.79
C GLY A 132 -6.52 2.67 7.02
N GLY A 133 -7.33 2.70 5.97
CA GLY A 133 -7.39 3.81 5.03
C GLY A 133 -6.37 3.65 3.91
N MET A 134 -5.74 4.74 3.49
CA MET A 134 -4.89 4.81 2.31
C MET A 134 -3.51 5.36 2.65
N PHE A 135 -2.49 4.77 2.04
CA PHE A 135 -1.13 5.29 2.00
C PHE A 135 -0.91 5.94 0.64
N ILE A 136 -0.45 7.18 0.64
CA ILE A 136 -0.36 8.03 -0.55
C ILE A 136 1.05 8.52 -0.69
N TYR A 137 1.66 8.31 -1.85
CA TYR A 137 2.91 8.95 -2.24
C TYR A 137 2.58 10.13 -3.15
N PHE A 138 3.14 11.30 -2.86
CA PHE A 138 2.85 12.52 -3.61
C PHE A 138 4.09 13.40 -3.75
N VAL A 139 4.05 14.28 -4.74
CA VAL A 139 5.16 15.18 -5.09
C VAL A 139 4.64 16.57 -5.40
N PHE A 140 5.24 17.59 -4.79
CA PHE A 140 4.92 18.98 -5.11
C PHE A 140 5.58 19.40 -6.43
N LEU A 141 4.85 20.11 -7.28
CA LEU A 141 5.45 20.64 -8.52
C LEU A 141 6.58 21.64 -8.27
N ASP A 142 6.53 22.34 -7.14
CA ASP A 142 7.55 23.33 -6.76
C ASP A 142 8.69 22.72 -5.92
N ALA A 143 8.58 21.43 -5.54
CA ALA A 143 9.66 20.65 -4.94
C ALA A 143 9.68 19.22 -5.55
N PRO A 144 9.90 19.10 -6.88
CA PRO A 144 9.63 17.87 -7.61
C PRO A 144 10.63 16.74 -7.31
N ASN A 145 11.80 17.07 -6.77
CA ASN A 145 12.85 16.12 -6.40
C ASN A 145 12.64 15.48 -5.01
N LYS A 146 11.46 15.63 -4.40
CA LYS A 146 11.12 15.06 -3.10
C LYS A 146 9.77 14.36 -3.17
N ILE A 147 9.79 13.07 -2.84
CA ILE A 147 8.58 12.27 -2.68
C ILE A 147 8.20 12.30 -1.21
N PHE A 148 6.98 12.74 -0.96
CA PHE A 148 6.34 12.70 0.34
C PHE A 148 5.42 11.49 0.39
N ASN A 149 5.16 10.98 1.57
CA ASN A 149 4.12 10.02 1.81
C ASN A 149 3.17 10.51 2.90
N ALA A 150 1.92 10.08 2.82
CA ALA A 150 0.90 10.39 3.82
C ALA A 150 0.08 9.13 4.12
N TRP A 151 -0.15 8.90 5.40
CA TRP A 151 -1.15 7.95 5.85
C TRP A 151 -2.45 8.70 6.19
N ILE A 152 -3.52 8.37 5.47
CA ILE A 152 -4.84 8.90 5.72
C ILE A 152 -5.75 7.76 6.18
N TYR A 153 -6.16 7.84 7.44
CA TYR A 153 -7.07 6.89 8.06
C TYR A 153 -8.51 7.19 7.67
N SER A 154 -9.32 6.15 7.45
CA SER A 154 -10.77 6.29 7.30
C SER A 154 -11.51 5.66 8.48
N CYS A 155 -12.33 6.48 9.12
CA CYS A 155 -13.18 6.12 10.24
C CYS A 155 -14.38 5.32 9.73
N VAL A 156 -14.57 4.12 10.29
CA VAL A 156 -15.63 3.19 9.91
C VAL A 156 -16.53 2.98 11.13
N THR A 157 -17.85 3.09 10.93
CA THR A 157 -18.84 2.81 11.99
C THR A 157 -19.01 1.31 12.23
N GLU A 158 -19.74 0.95 13.28
CA GLU A 158 -20.09 -0.46 13.56
C GLU A 158 -20.92 -1.08 12.41
N GLU A 159 -21.66 -0.26 11.66
CA GLU A 159 -22.42 -0.65 10.47
C GLU A 159 -21.58 -0.70 9.19
N ASN A 160 -20.25 -0.74 9.30
CA ASN A 160 -19.33 -0.83 8.16
C ASN A 160 -19.50 0.30 7.14
N THR A 161 -19.67 1.53 7.62
CA THR A 161 -19.77 2.73 6.77
C THR A 161 -18.62 3.69 7.05
N VAL A 162 -17.95 4.17 6.00
CA VAL A 162 -16.93 5.22 6.12
C VAL A 162 -17.62 6.56 6.39
N VAL A 163 -17.23 7.26 7.46
CA VAL A 163 -17.87 8.51 7.89
C VAL A 163 -16.92 9.71 7.96
N ASP A 164 -15.61 9.47 7.99
CA ASP A 164 -14.60 10.54 8.10
C ASP A 164 -13.22 10.06 7.62
N TYR A 165 -12.35 11.01 7.29
CA TYR A 165 -10.97 10.79 6.85
C TYR A 165 -10.01 11.70 7.62
N GLN A 166 -8.89 11.15 8.10
CA GLN A 166 -7.95 11.85 8.96
C GLN A 166 -6.51 11.59 8.53
N VAL A 167 -5.74 12.64 8.24
CA VAL A 167 -4.30 12.52 8.06
C VAL A 167 -3.68 12.15 9.40
N ARG A 168 -2.97 11.03 9.45
CA ARG A 168 -2.31 10.49 10.65
C ARG A 168 -0.82 10.77 10.68
N ALA A 169 -0.19 10.76 9.52
CA ALA A 169 1.23 11.03 9.37
C ALA A 169 1.49 11.57 7.96
N VAL A 170 2.49 12.43 7.88
CA VAL A 170 3.17 12.82 6.64
C VAL A 170 4.66 12.61 6.89
N ASP A 171 5.35 12.03 5.92
CA ASP A 171 6.79 11.81 5.98
C ASP A 171 7.43 12.04 4.60
N ILE A 172 8.76 12.11 4.57
CA ILE A 172 9.54 12.09 3.32
C ILE A 172 9.98 10.64 3.09
N SER A 173 9.77 10.15 1.87
CA SER A 173 10.19 8.79 1.52
C SER A 173 11.71 8.72 1.41
N GLU A 174 12.38 8.22 2.46
CA GLU A 174 13.85 8.14 2.57
C GLU A 174 14.51 7.23 1.53
N GLU A 175 13.76 6.26 0.97
CA GLU A 175 14.29 5.29 -0.02
C GLU A 175 14.45 5.87 -1.43
N VAL A 176 14.03 7.12 -1.65
CA VAL A 176 14.12 7.79 -2.96
C VAL A 176 14.95 9.07 -2.81
N ASP A 177 16.18 8.92 -2.31
CA ASP A 177 17.24 9.88 -2.58
C ASP A 177 17.64 9.74 -4.05
N ILE A 178 16.86 10.39 -4.92
CA ILE A 178 17.24 10.58 -6.31
C ILE A 178 18.45 11.51 -6.27
N SER A 179 19.64 10.96 -6.49
CA SER A 179 20.86 11.76 -6.55
C SER A 179 20.67 12.91 -7.55
N GLU A 180 21.32 14.05 -7.34
CA GLU A 180 21.20 15.22 -8.23
C GLU A 180 21.55 14.89 -9.70
N GLU A 181 22.27 13.76 -9.94
CA GLU A 181 22.61 13.24 -11.27
C GLU A 181 21.54 12.30 -11.88
N GLU A 182 20.58 11.80 -11.10
CA GLU A 182 19.54 10.83 -11.52
C GLU A 182 18.10 11.39 -11.45
N ALA A 183 17.94 12.69 -11.16
CA ALA A 183 16.64 13.33 -10.92
C ALA A 183 15.74 13.43 -12.17
N GLU A 184 15.10 12.31 -12.55
CA GLU A 184 14.09 12.26 -13.62
C GLU A 184 12.74 12.87 -13.21
N LEU A 185 12.51 13.13 -11.92
CA LEU A 185 11.33 13.83 -11.40
C LEU A 185 11.52 15.35 -11.45
N THR A 186 11.29 15.91 -12.64
CA THR A 186 11.21 17.36 -12.89
C THR A 186 9.75 17.82 -12.94
N LYS A 187 9.51 19.12 -12.73
CA LYS A 187 8.18 19.71 -12.88
C LYS A 187 7.63 19.47 -14.29
N GLU A 188 8.45 19.67 -15.31
CA GLU A 188 8.11 19.46 -16.71
C GLU A 188 7.80 17.98 -17.00
N GLY A 189 8.58 17.06 -16.41
CA GLY A 189 8.34 15.62 -16.49
C GLY A 189 6.98 15.22 -15.92
N ILE A 190 6.68 15.67 -14.69
CA ILE A 190 5.38 15.44 -14.05
C ILE A 190 4.23 15.99 -14.91
N LEU A 191 4.38 17.22 -15.42
CA LEU A 191 3.37 17.85 -16.28
C LEU A 191 3.18 17.10 -17.61
N SER A 192 4.24 16.52 -18.19
CA SER A 192 4.15 15.69 -19.39
C SER A 192 3.36 14.41 -19.10
N ILE A 193 3.66 13.73 -18.00
CA ILE A 193 2.94 12.51 -17.59
C ILE A 193 1.46 12.81 -17.39
N ILE A 194 1.10 13.89 -16.70
CA ILE A 194 -0.32 14.27 -16.48
C ILE A 194 -1.02 14.66 -17.78
N LYS A 195 -0.29 15.22 -18.76
CA LYS A 195 -0.85 15.50 -20.08
C LYS A 195 -1.15 14.21 -20.86
N GLU A 196 -0.30 13.20 -20.72
CA GLU A 196 -0.49 11.87 -21.32
C GLU A 196 -1.56 11.06 -20.59
N HIS A 197 -1.65 11.23 -19.27
CA HIS A 197 -2.53 10.51 -18.33
C HIS A 197 -3.35 11.50 -17.48
N PRO A 198 -4.39 12.14 -18.06
CA PRO A 198 -5.16 13.20 -17.39
C PRO A 198 -5.98 12.71 -16.18
N GLU A 199 -6.14 11.40 -16.01
CA GLU A 199 -6.69 10.78 -14.81
C GLU A 199 -5.86 11.06 -13.55
N ASN A 200 -4.54 11.22 -13.67
CA ASN A 200 -3.60 11.49 -12.55
C ASN A 200 -3.58 12.96 -12.09
N LYS A 201 -4.75 13.61 -12.09
CA LYS A 201 -4.99 15.03 -11.81
C LYS A 201 -3.98 15.71 -10.87
N LEU A 202 -3.73 16.99 -11.12
CA LEU A 202 -3.06 17.85 -10.14
C LEU A 202 -4.04 18.29 -9.04
N TRP A 203 -3.58 18.18 -7.80
CA TRP A 203 -4.29 18.58 -6.57
C TRP A 203 -3.75 19.88 -5.98
#